data_AF-A0A4Q5T7E4-F1
#
_entry.id   AF-A0A4Q5T7E4-F1
#
_cell.length_a   1.000
_cell.length_b   1.000
_cell.length_c   1.000
_cell.angle_alpha   90.00
_cell.angle_beta   90.00
_cell.angle_gamma   90.00
#
_symmetry.space_group_name_H-M   'P 1'
#
loop_
_entity.id
_entity.type
_entity.pdbx_description
1 polymer ?
#
loop_
_entity_poly.entity_id
_entity_poly.type
_entity_poly.pdbx_seq_one_letter_code
_entity_poly.pdbx_strand_id
1 'polypeptide(L)'
;TFTNAGGHSSAPSSRNAIYSLARALDKIAAYQFPAEINEITRAGFEASLASADTPMAEATRRFLANKDDAQALAYLRSYPGLIGQTGTTCVATMVQAGHAANALPQRATATVNCRIFPGTTTSAVRETLTNVVGDPGLQIKELDTGTVASPASPLRPDLMKLVTRLIHARFPAVPIVPAMSAGASDSMWFRARGVPSYGVSPLFMKSSDAFAHGLNERTPLSEIAPSIVYYRGLLTALAK
;
A
#
# COMPACT_ATOMS: atom_id res chain seq x y z
N THR A 1 19.91 -3.16 -8.71
CA THR A 1 20.90 -4.10 -9.29
C THR A 1 22.30 -3.58 -9.05
N PHE A 2 23.23 -4.48 -8.76
CA PHE A 2 24.66 -4.23 -8.78
C PHE A 2 25.33 -5.14 -9.80
N THR A 3 26.29 -4.60 -10.55
CA THR A 3 27.08 -5.33 -11.54
C THR A 3 28.56 -5.19 -11.20
N ASN A 4 29.32 -6.28 -11.37
CA ASN A 4 30.76 -6.34 -11.12
C ASN A 4 31.43 -7.28 -12.14
N ALA A 5 32.76 -7.23 -12.22
CA ALA A 5 33.55 -8.06 -13.15
C ALA A 5 33.47 -9.58 -12.85
N GLY A 6 33.15 -9.96 -11.60
CA GLY A 6 33.20 -11.34 -11.13
C GLY A 6 34.63 -11.73 -10.73
N GLY A 7 34.98 -13.01 -10.90
CA GLY A 7 36.33 -13.52 -10.60
C GLY A 7 36.32 -14.87 -9.88
N HIS A 8 37.52 -15.41 -9.67
CA HIS A 8 37.69 -16.68 -8.95
C HIS A 8 37.66 -16.45 -7.43
N SER A 9 36.92 -17.27 -6.69
CA SER A 9 36.77 -17.08 -5.23
C SER A 9 38.08 -17.19 -4.43
N SER A 10 39.09 -17.92 -4.93
CA SER A 10 40.41 -18.00 -4.29
C SER A 10 41.32 -16.79 -4.54
N ALA A 11 40.93 -15.87 -5.43
CA ALA A 11 41.64 -14.63 -5.71
C ALA A 11 40.61 -13.48 -5.83
N PRO A 12 39.90 -13.16 -4.74
CA PRO A 12 38.74 -12.28 -4.80
C PRO A 12 39.14 -10.84 -5.09
N SER A 13 38.32 -10.13 -5.86
CA SER A 13 38.38 -8.67 -5.92
C SER A 13 37.76 -8.04 -4.67
N SER A 14 38.04 -6.76 -4.43
CA SER A 14 37.52 -6.02 -3.26
C SER A 14 36.01 -5.75 -3.31
N ARG A 15 35.38 -5.90 -4.49
CA ARG A 15 33.94 -5.72 -4.67
C ARG A 15 33.25 -7.06 -4.95
N ASN A 16 32.03 -7.20 -4.45
CA ASN A 16 31.20 -8.37 -4.67
C ASN A 16 29.74 -7.91 -4.82
N ALA A 17 29.08 -8.30 -5.92
CA ALA A 17 27.73 -7.84 -6.22
C ALA A 17 26.69 -8.27 -5.16
N ILE A 18 26.82 -9.47 -4.60
CA ILE A 18 25.94 -9.95 -3.52
C ILE A 18 26.11 -9.07 -2.28
N TYR A 19 27.36 -8.78 -1.88
CA TYR A 19 27.60 -7.98 -0.67
C TYR A 19 27.13 -6.54 -0.82
N SER A 20 27.29 -5.93 -2.00
CA SER A 20 26.72 -4.61 -2.28
C SER A 20 25.19 -4.63 -2.25
N LEU A 21 24.56 -5.65 -2.84
CA LEU A 21 23.11 -5.80 -2.78
C LEU A 21 22.61 -6.00 -1.35
N ALA A 22 23.27 -6.86 -0.56
CA ALA A 22 22.89 -7.11 0.83
C ALA A 22 22.92 -5.83 1.67
N ARG A 23 24.00 -5.05 1.61
CA ARG A 23 24.09 -3.75 2.30
C ARG A 23 23.02 -2.77 1.84
N ALA A 24 22.70 -2.74 0.54
CA ALA A 24 21.64 -1.90 0.03
C ALA A 24 20.26 -2.32 0.58
N LEU A 25 19.99 -3.62 0.62
CA LEU A 25 18.75 -4.17 1.18
C LEU A 25 18.61 -3.90 2.67
N ASP A 26 19.70 -4.02 3.46
CA ASP A 26 19.67 -3.68 4.88
C ASP A 26 19.31 -2.20 5.11
N LYS A 27 19.89 -1.29 4.31
CA LYS A 27 19.55 0.14 4.37
C LYS A 27 18.09 0.41 3.98
N ILE A 28 17.59 -0.26 2.93
CA ILE A 28 16.19 -0.14 2.51
C ILE A 28 15.26 -0.69 3.59
N ALA A 29 15.57 -1.84 4.20
CA ALA A 29 14.77 -2.46 5.25
C ALA A 29 14.72 -1.61 6.53
N ALA A 30 15.82 -0.91 6.86
CA ALA A 30 15.88 -0.02 8.01
C ALA A 30 15.21 1.35 7.77
N TYR A 31 14.96 1.73 6.52
CA TYR A 31 14.43 3.04 6.19
C TYR A 31 12.91 3.10 6.39
N GLN A 32 12.47 4.09 7.17
CA GLN A 32 11.06 4.41 7.32
C GLN A 32 10.75 5.66 6.50
N PHE A 33 9.85 5.50 5.53
CA PHE A 33 9.32 6.66 4.81
C PHE A 33 8.55 7.59 5.77
N PRO A 34 8.59 8.91 5.53
CA PRO A 34 7.83 9.89 6.29
C PRO A 34 6.35 9.54 6.38
N ALA A 35 5.71 9.97 7.46
CA ALA A 35 4.27 9.86 7.60
C ALA A 35 3.53 10.87 6.70
N GLU A 36 2.42 10.42 6.15
CA GLU A 36 1.53 11.21 5.30
C GLU A 36 0.07 11.06 5.75
N ILE A 37 -0.70 12.14 5.59
CA ILE A 37 -2.14 12.20 5.86
C ILE A 37 -2.80 12.93 4.70
N ASN A 38 -3.75 12.27 4.04
CA ASN A 38 -4.69 12.92 3.12
C ASN A 38 -6.11 12.91 3.73
N GLU A 39 -7.07 13.49 3.01
CA GLU A 39 -8.46 13.58 3.48
C GLU A 39 -9.09 12.20 3.77
N ILE A 40 -8.77 11.16 2.99
CA ILE A 40 -9.30 9.81 3.17
C ILE A 40 -8.71 9.18 4.43
N THR A 41 -7.40 9.34 4.62
CA THR A 41 -6.67 8.89 5.81
C THR A 41 -7.31 9.51 7.05
N ARG A 42 -7.45 10.85 7.06
CA ARG A 42 -8.05 11.59 8.17
C ARG A 42 -9.47 11.09 8.47
N ALA A 43 -10.34 11.09 7.46
CA ALA A 43 -11.73 10.69 7.64
C ALA A 43 -11.87 9.22 8.09
N GLY A 44 -11.04 8.31 7.58
CA GLY A 44 -11.04 6.91 7.95
C GLY A 44 -10.63 6.69 9.40
N PHE A 45 -9.54 7.33 9.83
CA PHE A 45 -9.08 7.28 11.21
C PHE A 45 -10.09 7.91 12.18
N GLU A 46 -10.66 9.08 11.83
CA GLU A 46 -11.70 9.74 12.63
C GLU A 46 -12.96 8.88 12.79
N ALA A 47 -13.45 8.28 11.70
CA ALA A 47 -14.61 7.38 11.74
C ALA A 47 -14.35 6.11 12.57
N SER A 48 -13.12 5.61 12.59
CA SER A 48 -12.73 4.40 13.32
C SER A 48 -12.65 4.60 14.84
N LEU A 49 -12.50 5.85 15.30
CA LEU A 49 -12.39 6.18 16.74
C LEU A 49 -13.59 5.70 17.57
N ALA A 50 -14.78 5.63 16.98
CA ALA A 50 -15.99 5.20 17.67
C ALA A 50 -15.94 3.72 18.11
N SER A 51 -15.10 2.91 17.47
CA SER A 51 -14.94 1.48 17.72
C SER A 51 -13.55 1.08 18.22
N ALA A 52 -12.64 2.05 18.36
CA ALA A 52 -11.26 1.80 18.76
C ALA A 52 -11.16 1.57 20.28
N ASP A 53 -10.25 0.68 20.69
CA ASP A 53 -9.84 0.60 22.08
C ASP A 53 -9.07 1.87 22.51
N THR A 54 -8.85 2.03 23.82
CA THR A 54 -8.22 3.24 24.35
C THR A 54 -6.84 3.52 23.76
N PRO A 55 -5.90 2.55 23.69
CA PRO A 55 -4.58 2.80 23.10
C PRO A 55 -4.63 3.16 21.61
N MET A 56 -5.45 2.48 20.81
CA MET A 56 -5.64 2.80 19.39
C MET A 56 -6.24 4.19 19.20
N ALA A 57 -7.24 4.54 20.01
CA ALA A 57 -7.88 5.85 19.94
C ALA A 57 -6.92 6.99 20.33
N GLU A 58 -6.05 6.78 21.33
CA GLU A 58 -5.02 7.75 21.71
C GLU A 58 -3.97 7.93 20.59
N ALA A 59 -3.40 6.84 20.10
CA ALA A 59 -2.41 6.87 19.02
C ALA A 59 -2.99 7.52 17.76
N THR A 60 -4.23 7.20 17.41
CA THR A 60 -4.93 7.80 16.27
C THR A 60 -5.07 9.32 16.44
N ARG A 61 -5.55 9.80 17.61
CA ARG A 61 -5.69 11.24 17.85
C ARG A 61 -4.35 11.97 17.78
N ARG A 62 -3.30 11.40 18.39
CA ARG A 62 -1.95 11.97 18.37
C ARG A 62 -1.39 12.05 16.95
N PHE A 63 -1.51 10.98 16.17
CA PHE A 63 -1.11 10.95 14.76
C PHE A 63 -1.86 11.98 13.91
N LEU A 64 -3.17 12.09 14.08
CA LEU A 64 -3.99 13.06 13.33
C LEU A 64 -3.69 14.53 13.66
N ALA A 65 -3.25 14.80 14.89
CA ALA A 65 -2.84 16.12 15.36
C ALA A 65 -1.39 16.44 14.93
N ASN A 66 -0.50 15.45 15.00
CA ASN A 66 0.88 15.54 14.57
C ASN A 66 1.31 14.22 13.90
N LYS A 67 1.35 14.22 12.57
CA LYS A 67 1.73 13.04 11.78
C LYS A 67 3.16 12.54 12.09
N ASP A 68 4.01 13.43 12.61
CA ASP A 68 5.41 13.15 12.94
C ASP A 68 5.58 12.73 14.43
N ASP A 69 4.49 12.50 15.18
CA ASP A 69 4.55 11.86 16.50
C ASP A 69 5.05 10.42 16.35
N ALA A 70 6.34 10.21 16.63
CA ALA A 70 7.02 8.94 16.42
C ALA A 70 6.41 7.78 17.22
N GLN A 71 5.90 8.03 18.43
CA GLN A 71 5.30 6.97 19.26
C GLN A 71 3.94 6.57 18.71
N ALA A 72 3.10 7.54 18.37
CA ALA A 72 1.80 7.29 17.76
C ALA A 72 1.97 6.56 16.42
N LEU A 73 2.88 7.03 15.58
CA LEU A 73 3.16 6.43 14.28
C LEU A 73 3.70 5.00 14.43
N ALA A 74 4.64 4.75 15.35
CA ALA A 74 5.16 3.41 15.62
C ALA A 74 4.05 2.47 16.11
N TYR A 75 3.17 2.96 16.99
CA TYR A 75 2.02 2.18 17.45
C TYR A 75 1.08 1.83 16.29
N LEU A 76 0.67 2.80 15.47
CA LEU A 76 -0.19 2.54 14.31
C LEU A 76 0.47 1.58 13.32
N ARG A 77 1.75 1.77 13.01
CA ARG A 77 2.52 0.92 12.09
C ARG A 77 2.86 -0.46 12.66
N SER A 78 2.62 -0.72 13.95
CA SER A 78 2.71 -2.08 14.50
C SER A 78 1.58 -2.99 14.02
N TYR A 79 0.48 -2.41 13.50
CA TYR A 79 -0.63 -3.12 12.88
C TYR A 79 -0.41 -3.17 11.36
N PRO A 80 -0.14 -4.36 10.77
CA PRO A 80 0.20 -4.46 9.34
C PRO A 80 -0.85 -3.84 8.40
N GLY A 81 -2.13 -3.90 8.76
CA GLY A 81 -3.23 -3.32 7.98
C GLY A 81 -3.28 -1.79 7.96
N LEU A 82 -2.56 -1.10 8.85
CA LEU A 82 -2.53 0.36 8.94
C LEU A 82 -1.27 0.98 8.33
N ILE A 83 -0.20 0.21 8.11
CA ILE A 83 1.10 0.75 7.67
C ILE A 83 0.94 1.55 6.37
N GLY A 84 0.36 0.94 5.33
CA GLY A 84 0.15 1.59 4.03
C GLY A 84 -0.85 2.75 4.04
N GLN A 85 -1.61 2.93 5.12
CA GLN A 85 -2.52 4.06 5.31
C GLN A 85 -1.82 5.28 5.93
N THR A 86 -0.59 5.13 6.41
CA THR A 86 0.18 6.19 7.09
C THR A 86 1.38 6.68 6.27
N GLY A 87 1.52 6.26 5.01
CA GLY A 87 2.59 6.70 4.11
C GLY A 87 3.07 5.60 3.18
N THR A 88 4.07 5.95 2.36
CA THR A 88 4.72 5.02 1.41
C THR A 88 5.45 3.89 2.15
N THR A 89 5.49 2.68 1.58
CA THR A 89 6.33 1.58 2.04
C THR A 89 7.02 0.91 0.87
N CYS A 90 8.21 0.35 1.10
CA CYS A 90 8.95 -0.42 0.10
C CYS A 90 9.56 -1.66 0.75
N VAL A 91 9.29 -2.84 0.17
CA VAL A 91 9.73 -4.13 0.70
C VAL A 91 10.39 -4.94 -0.40
N ALA A 92 11.55 -5.55 -0.11
CA ALA A 92 12.19 -6.47 -1.04
C ALA A 92 11.40 -7.78 -1.13
N THR A 93 11.06 -8.20 -2.35
CA THR A 93 10.18 -9.36 -2.58
C THR A 93 10.82 -10.47 -3.40
N MET A 94 11.93 -10.19 -4.09
CA MET A 94 12.66 -11.19 -4.88
C MET A 94 14.13 -10.82 -4.95
N VAL A 95 15.02 -11.82 -4.89
CA VAL A 95 16.47 -11.64 -5.06
C VAL A 95 16.99 -12.69 -6.05
N GLN A 96 17.88 -12.26 -6.94
CA GLN A 96 18.61 -13.11 -7.88
C GLN A 96 20.09 -12.71 -7.85
N ALA A 97 20.98 -13.62 -7.42
CA ALA A 97 22.41 -13.33 -7.35
C ALA A 97 23.28 -14.60 -7.34
N GLY A 98 24.45 -14.50 -7.97
CA GLY A 98 25.39 -15.63 -8.08
C GLY A 98 24.97 -16.67 -9.13
N HIS A 99 25.91 -17.54 -9.50
CA HIS A 99 25.67 -18.63 -10.45
C HIS A 99 26.51 -19.89 -10.17
N ALA A 100 27.56 -19.80 -9.36
CA ALA A 100 28.43 -20.92 -8.98
C ALA A 100 29.00 -20.72 -7.57
N ALA A 101 29.31 -21.82 -6.87
CA ALA A 101 29.74 -21.80 -5.47
C ALA A 101 31.15 -21.22 -5.27
N ASN A 102 31.99 -21.23 -6.31
CA ASN A 102 33.40 -20.82 -6.26
C ASN A 102 33.70 -19.60 -7.16
N ALA A 103 32.69 -18.87 -7.61
CA ALA A 103 32.84 -17.69 -8.45
C ALA A 103 32.26 -16.43 -7.79
N LEU A 104 32.96 -15.31 -7.92
CA LEU A 104 32.42 -14.01 -7.55
C LEU A 104 31.26 -13.65 -8.49
N PRO A 105 30.10 -13.21 -7.95
CA PRO A 105 28.94 -12.88 -8.74
C PRO A 105 29.20 -11.64 -9.60
N GLN A 106 28.90 -11.75 -10.89
CA GLN A 106 28.92 -10.60 -11.79
C GLN A 106 27.69 -9.71 -11.65
N ARG A 107 26.57 -10.25 -11.15
CA ARG A 107 25.32 -9.52 -10.99
C ARG A 107 24.58 -9.97 -9.74
N ALA A 108 23.96 -9.02 -9.07
CA ALA A 108 22.98 -9.24 -8.03
C ALA A 108 21.81 -8.24 -8.20
N THR A 109 20.59 -8.75 -8.25
CA THR A 109 19.38 -7.97 -8.48
C THR A 109 18.36 -8.29 -7.39
N ALA A 110 17.63 -7.27 -6.94
CA ALA A 110 16.45 -7.44 -6.11
C ALA A 110 15.26 -6.69 -6.73
N THR A 111 14.07 -7.25 -6.57
CA THR A 111 12.80 -6.56 -6.79
C THR A 111 12.35 -5.99 -5.45
N VAL A 112 12.09 -4.68 -5.43
CA VAL A 112 11.51 -3.98 -4.28
C VAL A 112 10.12 -3.52 -4.68
N ASN A 113 9.09 -4.05 -4.01
CA ASN A 113 7.70 -3.66 -4.21
C ASN A 113 7.38 -2.47 -3.30
N CYS A 114 6.99 -1.35 -3.90
CA CYS A 114 6.60 -0.16 -3.16
C CYS A 114 5.09 0.07 -3.22
N ARG A 115 4.45 0.22 -2.05
CA ARG A 115 3.09 0.75 -1.92
C ARG A 115 3.23 2.25 -1.73
N ILE A 116 3.06 2.99 -2.82
CA ILE A 116 3.29 4.43 -2.88
C ILE A 116 2.04 5.16 -2.44
N PHE A 117 2.18 6.08 -1.48
CA PHE A 117 1.08 6.87 -0.99
C PHE A 117 0.56 7.82 -2.09
N PRO A 118 -0.76 8.06 -2.18
CA PRO A 118 -1.30 8.94 -3.21
C PRO A 118 -0.73 10.35 -3.13
N GLY A 119 -0.22 10.85 -4.26
CA GLY A 119 0.45 12.15 -4.36
C GLY A 119 1.98 12.06 -4.42
N THR A 120 2.57 10.94 -4.01
CA THR A 120 4.00 10.67 -4.17
C THR A 120 4.26 10.08 -5.56
N THR A 121 5.26 10.59 -6.28
CA THR A 121 5.63 10.06 -7.61
C THR A 121 6.58 8.86 -7.49
N THR A 122 6.57 7.97 -8.48
CA THR A 122 7.55 6.87 -8.57
C THR A 122 8.99 7.41 -8.64
N SER A 123 9.19 8.55 -9.30
CA SER A 123 10.49 9.23 -9.39
C SER A 123 11.01 9.67 -8.02
N ALA A 124 10.16 10.24 -7.15
CA ALA A 124 10.55 10.67 -5.80
C ALA A 124 10.89 9.48 -4.90
N VAL A 125 10.15 8.36 -5.02
CA VAL A 125 10.47 7.12 -4.32
C VAL A 125 11.81 6.55 -4.79
N ARG A 126 12.05 6.52 -6.10
CA ARG A 126 13.34 6.08 -6.68
C ARG A 126 14.50 6.93 -6.18
N GLU A 127 14.35 8.26 -6.14
CA GLU A 127 15.36 9.17 -5.62
C GLU A 127 15.63 8.92 -4.14
N THR A 128 14.57 8.77 -3.35
CA THR A 128 14.67 8.42 -1.92
C THR A 128 15.47 7.13 -1.71
N LEU A 129 15.13 6.05 -2.43
CA LEU A 129 15.85 4.78 -2.33
C LEU A 129 17.31 4.90 -2.78
N THR A 130 17.59 5.71 -3.81
CA THR A 130 18.96 5.99 -4.27
C THR A 130 19.77 6.67 -3.17
N ASN A 131 19.20 7.69 -2.53
CA ASN A 131 19.84 8.44 -1.44
C ASN A 131 20.04 7.58 -0.19
N VAL A 132 19.03 6.78 0.18
CA VAL A 132 19.09 5.84 1.31
C VAL A 132 20.24 4.84 1.14
N VAL A 133 20.38 4.26 -0.06
CA VAL A 133 21.46 3.30 -0.32
C VAL A 133 22.82 4.00 -0.39
N GLY A 134 22.90 5.14 -1.09
CA GLY A 134 24.10 5.97 -1.16
C GLY A 134 25.32 5.27 -1.79
N ASP A 135 25.11 4.25 -2.64
CA ASP A 135 26.17 3.53 -3.35
C ASP A 135 26.09 3.87 -4.85
N PRO A 136 27.11 4.49 -5.46
CA PRO A 136 27.09 4.87 -6.87
C PRO A 136 27.07 3.67 -7.83
N GLY A 137 27.37 2.46 -7.35
CA GLY A 137 27.23 1.23 -8.12
C GLY A 137 25.79 0.72 -8.22
N LEU A 138 24.84 1.33 -7.49
CA LEU A 138 23.44 0.95 -7.54
C LEU A 138 22.79 1.43 -8.84
N GLN A 139 22.15 0.50 -9.54
CA GLN A 139 21.24 0.81 -10.63
C GLN A 139 19.81 0.45 -10.23
N ILE A 140 18.91 1.44 -10.22
CA ILE A 140 17.47 1.25 -10.02
C ILE A 140 16.76 1.47 -11.36
N LYS A 141 15.92 0.50 -11.74
CA LYS A 141 15.02 0.58 -12.87
C LYS A 141 13.60 0.37 -12.37
N GLU A 142 12.69 1.25 -12.77
CA GLU A 142 11.25 1.03 -12.57
C GLU A 142 10.79 -0.12 -13.47
N LEU A 143 10.06 -1.07 -12.89
CA LEU A 143 9.45 -2.15 -13.65
C LEU A 143 8.09 -1.68 -14.15
N ASP A 144 7.84 -1.83 -15.45
CA ASP A 144 6.49 -1.68 -15.96
C ASP A 144 5.65 -2.83 -15.40
N THR A 145 4.65 -2.45 -14.60
CA THR A 145 3.71 -3.38 -13.98
C THR A 145 2.30 -3.21 -14.54
N GLY A 146 2.15 -2.44 -15.63
CA GLY A 146 0.83 -2.06 -16.16
C GLY A 146 0.07 -1.11 -15.23
N THR A 147 0.78 -0.32 -14.42
CA THR A 147 0.19 0.66 -13.50
C THR A 147 0.45 2.08 -13.96
N VAL A 148 -0.46 3.00 -13.62
CA VAL A 148 -0.27 4.43 -13.84
C VAL A 148 -0.37 5.18 -12.52
N ALA A 149 0.55 6.14 -12.32
CA ALA A 149 0.46 7.07 -11.19
C ALA A 149 -0.86 7.85 -11.29
N SER A 150 -1.61 7.89 -10.21
CA SER A 150 -2.90 8.56 -10.16
C SER A 150 -3.12 9.19 -8.79
N PRO A 151 -3.78 10.35 -8.70
CA PRO A 151 -4.15 10.92 -7.41
C PRO A 151 -5.19 10.04 -6.71
N ALA A 152 -5.39 10.27 -5.41
CA ALA A 152 -6.56 9.75 -4.71
C ALA A 152 -7.85 10.38 -5.28
N SER A 153 -8.97 9.64 -5.23
CA SER A 153 -10.27 10.25 -5.54
C SER A 153 -10.74 11.13 -4.39
N PRO A 154 -11.41 12.26 -4.67
CA PRO A 154 -11.90 13.14 -3.63
C PRO A 154 -12.95 12.47 -2.75
N LEU A 155 -12.96 12.76 -1.45
CA LEU A 155 -14.02 12.26 -0.56
C LEU A 155 -15.32 13.03 -0.79
N ARG A 156 -16.21 12.45 -1.60
CA ARG A 156 -17.48 13.06 -2.03
C ARG A 156 -18.57 12.97 -0.95
N PRO A 157 -19.11 14.09 -0.43
CA PRO A 157 -20.15 14.06 0.60
C PRO A 157 -21.46 13.40 0.13
N ASP A 158 -21.83 13.59 -1.13
CA ASP A 158 -23.02 13.00 -1.75
C ASP A 158 -22.89 11.47 -1.86
N LEU A 159 -21.72 10.98 -2.29
CA LEU A 159 -21.42 9.55 -2.33
C LEU A 159 -21.42 8.95 -0.92
N MET A 160 -20.76 9.59 0.05
CA MET A 160 -20.74 9.10 1.44
C MET A 160 -22.15 9.01 2.03
N LYS A 161 -23.00 10.01 1.82
CA LYS A 161 -24.42 9.98 2.24
C LYS A 161 -25.20 8.85 1.57
N LEU A 162 -25.00 8.66 0.27
CA LEU A 162 -25.66 7.60 -0.50
C LEU A 162 -25.25 6.21 -0.01
N VAL A 163 -23.95 5.94 0.11
CA VAL A 163 -23.42 4.68 0.64
C VAL A 163 -23.95 4.43 2.05
N THR A 164 -23.89 5.43 2.93
CA THR A 164 -24.40 5.33 4.31
C THR A 164 -25.87 4.92 4.33
N ARG A 165 -26.72 5.61 3.57
CA ARG A 165 -28.15 5.29 3.49
C ARG A 165 -28.39 3.86 2.98
N LEU A 166 -27.70 3.45 1.93
CA LEU A 166 -27.89 2.13 1.32
C LEU A 166 -27.40 0.99 2.23
N ILE A 167 -26.28 1.18 2.94
CA ILE A 167 -25.80 0.20 3.93
C ILE A 167 -26.73 0.15 5.14
N HIS A 168 -27.16 1.30 5.67
CA HIS A 168 -28.02 1.38 6.86
C HIS A 168 -29.44 0.85 6.63
N ALA A 169 -29.90 0.74 5.38
CA ALA A 169 -31.16 0.06 5.05
C ALA A 169 -31.17 -1.42 5.47
N ARG A 170 -29.99 -2.06 5.55
CA ARG A 170 -29.84 -3.46 6.01
C ARG A 170 -29.12 -3.57 7.34
N PHE A 171 -28.13 -2.72 7.58
CA PHE A 171 -27.29 -2.73 8.77
C PHE A 171 -27.36 -1.38 9.49
N PRO A 172 -28.43 -1.13 10.27
CA PRO A 172 -28.56 0.10 11.02
C PRO A 172 -27.35 0.35 11.92
N ALA A 173 -26.89 1.61 11.97
CA ALA A 173 -25.79 2.07 12.82
C ALA A 173 -24.40 1.46 12.57
N VAL A 174 -24.21 0.64 11.54
CA VAL A 174 -22.85 0.18 11.17
C VAL A 174 -22.00 1.38 10.75
N PRO A 175 -20.80 1.57 11.35
CA PRO A 175 -19.91 2.66 10.96
C PRO A 175 -19.50 2.56 9.48
N ILE A 176 -19.50 3.70 8.79
CA ILE A 176 -19.01 3.80 7.42
C ILE A 176 -17.65 4.48 7.46
N VAL A 177 -16.61 3.71 7.15
CA VAL A 177 -15.21 4.16 7.23
C VAL A 177 -14.66 4.26 5.81
N PRO A 178 -14.34 5.47 5.31
CA PRO A 178 -13.63 5.59 4.04
C PRO A 178 -12.19 5.08 4.22
N ALA A 179 -11.68 4.37 3.23
CA ALA A 179 -10.33 3.79 3.29
C ALA A 179 -9.68 3.80 1.91
N MET A 180 -8.35 3.82 1.90
CA MET A 180 -7.56 3.57 0.70
C MET A 180 -7.27 2.08 0.57
N SER A 181 -7.60 1.49 -0.57
CA SER A 181 -7.21 0.10 -0.86
C SER A 181 -5.72 0.03 -1.12
N ALA A 182 -5.04 -0.92 -0.46
CA ALA A 182 -3.64 -1.26 -0.76
C ALA A 182 -3.49 -2.06 -2.07
N GLY A 183 -4.60 -2.63 -2.58
CA GLY A 183 -4.66 -3.36 -3.85
C GLY A 183 -4.82 -2.43 -5.05
N ALA A 184 -4.32 -2.86 -6.20
CA ALA A 184 -4.51 -2.14 -7.46
C ALA A 184 -5.89 -2.48 -8.07
N SER A 185 -6.47 -1.52 -8.79
CA SER A 185 -7.66 -1.71 -9.63
C SER A 185 -7.57 -0.80 -10.85
N ASP A 186 -8.40 -1.07 -11.87
CA ASP A 186 -8.47 -0.23 -13.08
C ASP A 186 -8.85 1.24 -12.79
N SER A 187 -9.36 1.53 -11.59
CA SER A 187 -9.65 2.89 -11.14
C SER A 187 -8.46 3.84 -11.27
N MET A 188 -7.22 3.36 -11.20
CA MET A 188 -6.04 4.19 -11.46
C MET A 188 -6.02 4.81 -12.86
N TRP A 189 -6.49 4.09 -13.88
CA TRP A 189 -6.51 4.57 -15.26
C TRP A 189 -7.55 5.68 -15.49
N PHE A 190 -8.67 5.61 -14.78
CA PHE A 190 -9.69 6.66 -14.79
C PHE A 190 -9.22 7.88 -14.01
N ARG A 191 -8.67 7.69 -12.80
CA ARG A 191 -8.13 8.79 -11.97
C ARG A 191 -6.98 9.52 -12.64
N ALA A 192 -6.10 8.81 -13.35
CA ALA A 192 -5.03 9.40 -14.14
C ALA A 192 -5.53 10.35 -15.25
N ARG A 193 -6.79 10.18 -15.68
CA ARG A 193 -7.48 11.04 -16.65
C ARG A 193 -8.44 12.04 -15.99
N GLY A 194 -8.33 12.23 -14.68
CA GLY A 194 -9.16 13.18 -13.92
C GLY A 194 -10.57 12.70 -13.60
N VAL A 195 -10.89 11.41 -13.78
CA VAL A 195 -12.20 10.85 -13.44
C VAL A 195 -12.16 10.21 -12.06
N PRO A 196 -12.81 10.78 -11.02
CA PRO A 196 -12.93 10.15 -9.71
C PRO A 196 -13.51 8.74 -9.81
N SER A 197 -12.89 7.79 -9.12
CA SER A 197 -13.25 6.37 -9.19
C SER A 197 -13.15 5.73 -7.81
N TYR A 198 -14.22 5.03 -7.42
CA TYR A 198 -14.43 4.54 -6.06
C TYR A 198 -14.70 3.04 -6.05
N GLY A 199 -14.05 2.32 -5.13
CA GLY A 199 -14.42 0.96 -4.78
C GLY A 199 -15.51 0.98 -3.73
N VAL A 200 -16.69 0.46 -4.05
CA VAL A 200 -17.82 0.33 -3.12
C VAL A 200 -18.36 -1.09 -3.19
N SER A 201 -18.31 -1.79 -2.07
CA SER A 201 -18.78 -3.17 -1.96
C SER A 201 -19.75 -3.29 -0.78
N PRO A 202 -20.96 -3.83 -1.01
CA PRO A 202 -21.91 -4.12 0.04
C PRO A 202 -21.71 -5.50 0.70
N LEU A 203 -20.66 -6.23 0.33
CA LEU A 203 -20.39 -7.56 0.87
C LEU A 203 -20.10 -7.48 2.36
N PHE A 204 -20.96 -8.10 3.18
CA PHE A 204 -20.77 -8.20 4.61
C PHE A 204 -20.27 -9.61 4.96
N MET A 205 -18.96 -9.75 5.15
CA MET A 205 -18.33 -11.04 5.48
C MET A 205 -17.23 -10.87 6.53
N LYS A 206 -16.92 -11.98 7.22
CA LYS A 206 -15.82 -12.01 8.18
C LYS A 206 -14.49 -11.92 7.45
N SER A 207 -13.49 -11.32 8.10
CA SER A 207 -12.11 -11.31 7.59
C SER A 207 -11.55 -12.72 7.39
N SER A 208 -11.98 -13.69 8.21
CA SER A 208 -11.61 -15.11 8.08
C SER A 208 -12.16 -15.79 6.81
N ASP A 209 -13.04 -15.12 6.06
CA ASP A 209 -13.60 -15.60 4.79
C ASP A 209 -13.09 -14.83 3.56
N ALA A 210 -12.21 -13.83 3.76
CA ALA A 210 -11.67 -12.99 2.70
C ALA A 210 -10.40 -13.60 2.07
N PHE A 211 -10.59 -14.51 1.10
CA PHE A 211 -9.51 -15.25 0.43
C PHE A 211 -9.22 -14.75 -1.00
N ALA A 212 -9.30 -13.44 -1.24
CA ALA A 212 -8.98 -12.88 -2.56
C ALA A 212 -7.60 -13.38 -3.04
N HIS A 213 -7.55 -14.00 -4.23
CA HIS A 213 -6.36 -14.62 -4.84
C HIS A 213 -5.79 -15.85 -4.10
N GLY A 214 -6.51 -16.40 -3.13
CA GLY A 214 -6.13 -17.58 -2.34
C GLY A 214 -6.87 -18.84 -2.77
N LEU A 215 -6.51 -19.97 -2.14
CA LEU A 215 -7.27 -21.21 -2.28
C LEU A 215 -8.68 -21.03 -1.69
N ASN A 216 -9.70 -21.51 -2.40
CA ASN A 216 -11.10 -21.45 -1.99
C ASN A 216 -11.63 -20.01 -1.76
N GLU A 217 -11.24 -19.06 -2.62
CA GLU A 217 -11.90 -17.76 -2.70
C GLU A 217 -13.42 -17.92 -2.79
N ARG A 218 -14.15 -17.25 -1.90
CA ARG A 218 -15.59 -17.45 -1.72
C ARG A 218 -16.29 -16.19 -1.25
N THR A 219 -17.61 -16.20 -1.38
CA THR A 219 -18.51 -15.16 -0.86
C THR A 219 -19.76 -15.85 -0.30
N PRO A 220 -20.31 -15.39 0.84
CA PRO A 220 -21.53 -16.00 1.37
C PRO A 220 -22.70 -15.80 0.41
N LEU A 221 -23.46 -16.87 0.15
CA LEU A 221 -24.66 -16.80 -0.70
C LEU A 221 -25.69 -15.78 -0.17
N SER A 222 -25.74 -15.58 1.15
CA SER A 222 -26.58 -14.57 1.80
C SER A 222 -26.28 -13.14 1.38
N GLU A 223 -25.08 -12.88 0.84
CA GLU A 223 -24.66 -11.54 0.43
C GLU A 223 -24.99 -11.23 -1.04
N ILE A 224 -25.28 -12.23 -1.88
CA ILE A 224 -25.49 -12.00 -3.32
C ILE A 224 -26.73 -11.14 -3.60
N ALA A 225 -27.91 -11.57 -3.15
CA ALA A 225 -29.16 -10.85 -3.45
C ALA A 225 -29.19 -9.43 -2.84
N PRO A 226 -28.80 -9.21 -1.57
CA PRO A 226 -28.68 -7.87 -1.00
C PRO A 226 -27.67 -6.98 -1.74
N SER A 227 -26.56 -7.55 -2.22
CA SER A 227 -25.55 -6.79 -2.98
C SER A 227 -26.11 -6.26 -4.29
N ILE A 228 -26.94 -7.04 -4.99
CA ILE A 228 -27.61 -6.59 -6.22
C ILE A 228 -28.56 -5.42 -5.92
N VAL A 229 -29.32 -5.48 -4.83
CA VAL A 229 -30.19 -4.37 -4.39
C VAL A 229 -29.38 -3.11 -4.12
N TYR A 230 -28.27 -3.24 -3.39
CA TYR A 230 -27.36 -2.13 -3.13
C TYR A 230 -26.81 -1.52 -4.42
N TYR A 231 -26.26 -2.33 -5.33
CA TYR A 231 -25.67 -1.83 -6.57
C TYR A 231 -26.70 -1.14 -7.47
N ARG A 232 -27.93 -1.69 -7.57
CA ARG A 232 -29.03 -1.01 -8.28
C ARG A 232 -29.34 0.35 -7.67
N GLY A 233 -29.49 0.42 -6.34
CA GLY A 233 -29.75 1.68 -5.64
C GLY A 233 -28.63 2.71 -5.84
N LEU A 234 -27.38 2.26 -5.76
CA LEU A 234 -26.20 3.11 -5.96
C LEU A 234 -26.12 3.65 -7.39
N LEU A 235 -26.16 2.77 -8.39
CA LEU A 235 -25.99 3.14 -9.79
C LEU A 235 -27.13 4.03 -10.29
N THR A 236 -28.38 3.69 -9.95
CA THR A 236 -29.54 4.51 -10.34
C THR A 236 -29.55 5.89 -9.66
N ALA A 237 -29.00 6.01 -8.44
CA ALA A 237 -28.90 7.30 -7.77
C ALA A 237 -27.78 8.18 -8.32
N LEU A 238 -26.65 7.59 -8.75
CA LEU A 238 -25.49 8.33 -9.31
C LEU A 238 -25.64 8.69 -10.79
N ALA A 239 -26.54 8.03 -11.52
CA ALA A 239 -26.79 8.29 -12.94
C ALA A 239 -27.75 9.48 -13.20
N LYS A 240 -28.26 10.12 -12.14
CA LYS A 240 -29.12 11.30 -12.21
C LYS A 240 -28.30 12.58 -12.11
#